data_AF-A0A432YHF7-F1
#
_entry.id   AF-A0A432YHF7-F1
#
_cell.length_a   1.000
_cell.length_b   1.000
_cell.length_c   1.000
_cell.angle_alpha   90.00
_cell.angle_beta   90.00
_cell.angle_gamma   90.00
#
_symmetry.space_group_name_H-M   'P 1'
#
loop_
_entity.id
_entity.type
_entity.pdbx_description
1 polymer ?
#
loop_
_entity_poly.entity_id
_entity_poly.type
_entity_poly.pdbx_seq_one_letter_code
_entity_poly.pdbx_strand_id
1 'polypeptide(L)'
;MAEVQAVKDLDTVKLISYLLKRTYGQQIADVWDVGLNLALRISDLLSIKFENINDERLALVEGKTSKQATIKLNDKARSIITRIKDEHPEHVYLFQSYRNQWSKTVSAKPLSRRYVSRAFAAIGEEVGVDLGTHSMRKTRGYHLYKNTKDIARVMKMLRH
;
A
#
# COMPACT_ATOMS: atom_id res chain seq x y z
N MET A 1 1.48 -4.41 -19.66
CA MET A 1 1.89 -3.56 -18.51
C MET A 1 3.39 -3.53 -18.51
N ALA A 2 4.01 -2.34 -18.45
CA ALA A 2 5.47 -2.22 -18.31
C ALA A 2 5.96 -2.98 -17.07
N GLU A 3 7.16 -3.54 -17.15
CA GLU A 3 7.73 -4.40 -16.12
C GLU A 3 8.31 -3.58 -14.95
N VAL A 4 7.47 -3.25 -13.97
CA VAL A 4 7.90 -2.43 -12.83
C VAL A 4 8.91 -3.15 -11.93
N GLN A 5 9.86 -2.42 -11.34
CA GLN A 5 11.00 -3.00 -10.62
C GLN A 5 10.79 -3.07 -9.09
N ALA A 6 11.55 -3.95 -8.44
CA ALA A 6 11.71 -3.96 -6.98
C ALA A 6 12.78 -2.93 -6.58
N VAL A 7 12.55 -2.17 -5.50
CA VAL A 7 13.52 -1.25 -4.94
C VAL A 7 14.47 -2.02 -4.01
N LYS A 8 15.70 -2.26 -4.47
CA LYS A 8 16.64 -3.16 -3.79
C LYS A 8 17.37 -2.51 -2.61
N ASP A 9 17.50 -1.19 -2.64
CA ASP A 9 18.15 -0.40 -1.61
C ASP A 9 17.12 0.19 -0.62
N LEU A 10 17.42 0.08 0.69
CA LEU A 10 16.51 0.54 1.74
C LEU A 10 16.51 2.06 1.89
N ASP A 11 17.61 2.74 1.56
CA ASP A 11 17.64 4.20 1.63
C ASP A 11 16.84 4.82 0.47
N THR A 12 16.88 4.20 -0.70
CA THR A 12 15.98 4.53 -1.82
C THR A 12 14.51 4.31 -1.44
N VAL A 13 14.16 3.25 -0.70
CA VAL A 13 12.80 3.02 -0.19
C VAL A 13 12.33 4.18 0.71
N LYS A 14 13.21 4.67 1.59
CA LYS A 14 12.92 5.82 2.47
C LYS A 14 12.82 7.12 1.67
N LEU A 15 13.71 7.32 0.71
CA LEU A 15 13.69 8.48 -0.18
C LEU A 15 12.38 8.57 -0.96
N ILE A 16 11.91 7.45 -1.53
CA ILE A 16 10.61 7.39 -2.23
C ILE A 16 9.47 7.79 -1.29
N SER A 17 9.42 7.27 -0.05
CA SER A 17 8.39 7.66 0.93
C SER A 17 8.41 9.17 1.19
N TYR A 18 9.61 9.73 1.42
CA TYR A 18 9.80 11.17 1.64
C TYR A 18 9.33 12.01 0.44
N LEU A 19 9.73 11.64 -0.78
CA LEU A 19 9.38 12.36 -2.00
C LEU A 19 7.87 12.28 -2.30
N LEU A 20 7.26 11.10 -2.12
CA LEU A 20 5.81 10.94 -2.24
C LEU A 20 5.05 11.84 -1.26
N LYS A 21 5.51 11.90 0.00
CA LYS A 21 4.92 12.79 1.01
C LYS A 21 5.02 14.25 0.60
N ARG A 22 6.20 14.68 0.13
CA ARG A 22 6.47 16.06 -0.26
C ARG A 22 5.68 16.50 -1.48
N THR A 23 5.57 15.64 -2.50
CA THR A 23 5.01 16.00 -3.81
C THR A 23 3.52 15.69 -3.94
N TYR A 24 3.07 14.59 -3.34
CA TYR A 24 1.69 14.09 -3.49
C TYR A 24 0.89 14.01 -2.19
N GLY A 25 1.53 14.33 -1.05
CA GLY A 25 0.91 14.37 0.27
C GLY A 25 1.04 13.09 1.08
N GLN A 26 0.76 13.20 2.38
CA GLN A 26 0.92 12.12 3.37
C GLN A 26 0.18 10.84 2.98
N GLN A 27 -1.05 10.95 2.47
CA GLN A 27 -1.86 9.79 2.09
C GLN A 27 -1.19 8.89 1.04
N ILE A 28 -0.48 9.47 0.06
CA ILE A 28 0.22 8.69 -0.97
C ILE A 28 1.48 8.02 -0.41
N ALA A 29 2.19 8.70 0.49
CA ALA A 29 3.30 8.10 1.22
C ALA A 29 2.82 6.93 2.10
N ASP A 30 1.66 7.06 2.75
CA ASP A 30 1.08 5.99 3.56
C ASP A 30 0.70 4.77 2.71
N VAL A 31 0.18 4.97 1.50
CA VAL A 31 -0.06 3.87 0.55
C VAL A 31 1.24 3.12 0.25
N TRP A 32 2.35 3.84 0.05
CA TRP A 32 3.67 3.24 -0.15
C TRP A 32 4.15 2.46 1.08
N ASP A 33 4.16 3.09 2.24
CA ASP A 33 4.67 2.49 3.47
C ASP A 33 3.84 1.30 3.95
N VAL A 34 2.51 1.39 3.93
CA VAL A 34 1.63 0.26 4.28
C VAL A 34 1.70 -0.82 3.21
N GLY A 35 1.74 -0.44 1.92
CA GLY A 35 1.84 -1.39 0.81
C GLY A 35 3.12 -2.23 0.85
N LEU A 36 4.25 -1.64 1.26
CA LEU A 36 5.50 -2.35 1.51
C LEU A 36 5.38 -3.35 2.67
N ASN A 37 4.61 -3.04 3.72
CA ASN A 37 4.47 -3.93 4.87
C ASN A 37 3.52 -5.11 4.59
N LEU A 38 2.41 -4.86 3.88
CA LEU A 38 1.38 -5.87 3.62
C LEU A 38 1.62 -6.71 2.35
N ALA A 39 2.44 -6.21 1.42
CA ALA A 39 2.71 -6.83 0.12
C ALA A 39 1.43 -7.22 -0.66
N LEU A 40 0.36 -6.44 -0.52
CA LEU A 40 -0.90 -6.64 -1.24
C LEU A 40 -0.79 -6.19 -2.71
N ARG A 41 -1.71 -6.64 -3.56
CA ARG A 41 -1.91 -5.98 -4.85
C ARG A 41 -2.60 -4.64 -4.57
N ILE A 42 -2.36 -3.65 -5.42
CA ILE A 42 -2.89 -2.30 -5.20
C ILE A 42 -4.43 -2.26 -5.13
N SER A 43 -5.13 -3.11 -5.88
CA SER A 43 -6.59 -3.21 -5.80
C SER A 43 -7.02 -3.64 -4.39
N ASP A 44 -6.41 -4.70 -3.87
CA ASP A 44 -6.72 -5.25 -2.54
C ASP A 44 -6.36 -4.23 -1.45
N LEU A 45 -5.20 -3.57 -1.57
CA LEU A 45 -4.73 -2.54 -0.64
C LEU A 45 -5.69 -1.34 -0.56
N LEU A 46 -6.14 -0.84 -1.70
CA LEU A 46 -7.04 0.32 -1.74
C LEU A 46 -8.46 -0.03 -1.30
N SER A 47 -8.88 -1.30 -1.45
CA SER A 47 -10.19 -1.76 -0.98
C SER A 47 -10.28 -2.01 0.53
N ILE A 48 -9.17 -1.89 1.28
CA ILE A 48 -9.18 -2.09 2.73
C ILE A 48 -10.11 -1.08 3.38
N LYS A 49 -11.04 -1.59 4.20
CA LYS A 49 -11.88 -0.79 5.08
C LYS A 49 -11.43 -0.92 6.52
N PHE A 50 -11.68 0.12 7.31
CA PHE A 50 -11.38 0.10 8.74
C PHE A 50 -12.13 -0.99 9.50
N GLU A 51 -13.36 -1.33 9.09
CA GLU A 51 -14.15 -2.41 9.68
C GLU A 51 -13.48 -3.79 9.58
N ASN A 52 -12.56 -3.97 8.62
CA ASN A 52 -11.85 -5.22 8.43
C ASN A 52 -10.50 -5.28 9.16
N ILE A 53 -10.14 -4.20 9.86
CA ILE A 53 -8.92 -4.08 10.65
C ILE A 53 -9.29 -4.23 12.13
N ASN A 54 -8.73 -5.25 12.77
CA ASN A 54 -8.67 -5.35 14.22
C ASN A 54 -7.24 -5.08 14.69
N ASP A 55 -7.04 -4.85 15.99
CA ASP A 55 -5.80 -4.29 16.56
C ASP A 55 -4.51 -4.97 16.05
N GLU A 56 -4.55 -6.28 15.80
CA GLU A 56 -3.38 -7.03 15.32
C GLU A 56 -3.46 -7.50 13.87
N ARG A 57 -4.64 -7.56 13.25
CA ARG A 57 -4.83 -8.27 11.97
C ARG A 57 -5.72 -7.49 11.01
N LEU A 58 -5.40 -7.66 9.73
CA LEU A 58 -6.26 -7.27 8.62
C LEU A 58 -6.91 -8.53 8.05
N ALA A 59 -8.23 -8.58 8.06
CA ALA A 59 -9.00 -9.55 7.31
C ALA A 59 -9.33 -8.97 5.93
N LEU A 60 -9.18 -9.74 4.85
CA LEU A 60 -9.67 -9.34 3.53
C LEU A 60 -10.05 -10.55 2.68
N VAL A 61 -10.89 -10.30 1.69
CA VAL A 61 -11.12 -11.23 0.58
C VAL A 61 -10.32 -10.71 -0.61
N GLU A 62 -9.39 -11.51 -1.12
CA GLU A 62 -8.58 -11.10 -2.27
C GLU A 62 -9.45 -10.98 -3.53
N GLY A 63 -9.39 -9.85 -4.22
CA GLY A 63 -10.28 -9.60 -5.37
C GLY A 63 -10.03 -10.54 -6.56
N LYS A 64 -8.79 -11.03 -6.72
CA LYS A 64 -8.43 -11.90 -7.86
C LYS A 64 -8.76 -13.38 -7.61
N THR A 65 -8.60 -13.85 -6.37
CA THR A 65 -8.66 -15.28 -6.03
C THR A 65 -9.91 -15.64 -5.23
N SER A 66 -10.66 -14.64 -4.75
CA SER A 66 -11.79 -14.78 -3.83
C SER A 66 -11.43 -15.51 -2.52
N LYS A 67 -10.14 -15.66 -2.21
CA LYS A 67 -9.67 -16.31 -0.98
C LYS A 67 -9.71 -15.33 0.18
N GLN A 68 -10.16 -15.82 1.34
CA GLN A 68 -10.03 -15.10 2.60
C GLN A 68 -8.56 -15.12 3.04
N ALA A 69 -8.05 -13.96 3.42
CA ALA A 69 -6.70 -13.79 3.95
C ALA A 69 -6.78 -13.03 5.27
N THR A 70 -6.01 -13.51 6.25
CA THR A 70 -5.77 -12.78 7.51
C THR A 70 -4.29 -12.45 7.62
N ILE A 71 -3.96 -11.17 7.64
CA ILE A 71 -2.58 -10.68 7.65
C ILE A 71 -2.29 -10.09 9.02
N LYS A 72 -1.26 -10.59 9.71
CA LYS A 72 -0.77 -9.97 10.94
C LYS A 72 -0.08 -8.64 10.59
N LEU A 73 -0.54 -7.56 11.20
CA LEU A 73 0.07 -6.25 11.07
C LEU A 73 1.36 -6.20 11.89
N ASN A 74 2.36 -5.46 11.42
CA ASN A 74 3.54 -5.13 12.22
C ASN A 74 3.39 -3.74 12.86
N ASP A 75 4.29 -3.38 13.78
CA ASP A 75 4.21 -2.12 14.52
C ASP A 75 4.17 -0.91 13.59
N LYS A 76 4.99 -0.90 12.53
CA LYS A 76 5.01 0.19 11.55
C LYS A 76 3.64 0.35 10.86
N ALA A 77 3.06 -0.73 10.34
CA ALA A 77 1.75 -0.67 9.70
C ALA A 77 0.65 -0.26 10.70
N ARG A 78 0.68 -0.80 11.93
CA ARG A 78 -0.26 -0.42 12.99
C ARG A 78 -0.19 1.07 13.29
N SER A 79 1.01 1.61 13.53
CA SER A 79 1.17 3.04 13.85
C SER A 79 0.61 3.97 12.76
N ILE A 80 0.79 3.60 11.49
CA ILE A 80 0.27 4.39 10.36
C ILE A 80 -1.25 4.26 10.29
N ILE A 81 -1.78 3.04 10.41
CA ILE A 81 -3.22 2.79 10.36
C ILE A 81 -3.96 3.51 11.50
N THR A 82 -3.45 3.41 12.73
CA THR A 82 -4.01 4.09 13.90
C THR A 82 -4.01 5.60 13.69
N ARG A 83 -2.88 6.17 13.25
CA ARG A 83 -2.80 7.61 12.95
C ARG A 83 -3.85 8.04 11.91
N ILE A 84 -4.01 7.29 10.81
CA ILE A 84 -5.01 7.62 9.78
C ILE A 84 -6.43 7.52 10.35
N LYS A 85 -6.70 6.52 11.20
CA LYS A 85 -8.01 6.34 11.85
C LYS A 85 -8.33 7.51 12.79
N ASP A 86 -7.34 8.00 13.54
CA ASP A 86 -7.50 9.12 14.46
C ASP A 86 -7.65 10.45 13.72
N GLU A 87 -6.92 10.65 12.62
CA GLU A 87 -7.03 11.83 11.75
C GLU A 87 -8.35 11.88 10.97
N HIS A 88 -8.93 10.71 10.65
CA HIS A 88 -10.12 10.57 9.80
C HIS A 88 -11.11 9.53 10.34
N PRO A 89 -11.75 9.78 11.50
CA PRO A 89 -12.63 8.81 12.17
C PRO A 89 -13.88 8.45 11.36
N GLU A 90 -14.30 9.31 10.44
CA GLU A 90 -15.47 9.12 9.57
C GLU A 90 -15.16 8.37 8.27
N HIS A 91 -13.90 8.04 8.01
CA HIS A 91 -13.52 7.31 6.80
C HIS A 91 -13.96 5.84 6.89
N VAL A 92 -14.45 5.32 5.76
CA VAL A 92 -14.79 3.89 5.60
C VAL A 92 -13.56 3.11 5.13
N TYR A 93 -12.82 3.67 4.18
CA TYR A 93 -11.63 3.07 3.60
C TYR A 93 -10.37 3.59 4.30
N LEU A 94 -9.37 2.71 4.47
CA LEU A 94 -8.06 3.09 4.99
C LEU A 94 -7.42 4.19 4.12
N PHE A 95 -7.55 4.05 2.79
CA PHE A 95 -7.11 5.05 1.82
C PHE A 95 -8.32 5.60 1.07
N GLN A 96 -9.11 6.43 1.74
CA GLN A 96 -10.30 7.05 1.16
C GLN A 96 -9.95 8.30 0.32
N SER A 97 -10.55 8.45 -0.86
CA SER A 97 -10.43 9.70 -1.61
C SER A 97 -11.05 10.85 -0.83
N TYR A 98 -10.33 11.95 -0.64
CA TYR A 98 -10.90 13.16 -0.05
C TYR A 98 -12.04 13.69 -0.92
N ARG A 99 -13.13 14.08 -0.27
CA ARG A 99 -14.39 14.47 -0.89
C ARG A 99 -14.49 15.99 -0.93
N ASN A 100 -14.78 16.55 -2.10
CA ASN A 100 -15.17 17.95 -2.18
C ASN A 100 -16.64 18.13 -1.74
N GLN A 101 -17.05 19.35 -1.44
CA GLN A 101 -18.41 19.65 -0.93
C GLN A 101 -19.53 19.11 -1.83
N TRP A 102 -19.33 19.13 -3.15
CA TRP A 102 -20.26 18.62 -4.16
C TRP A 102 -20.45 17.11 -4.15
N SER A 103 -19.47 16.38 -3.61
CA SER A 103 -19.49 14.93 -3.60
C SER A 103 -20.13 14.35 -2.35
N LYS A 104 -20.57 15.14 -1.35
CA LYS A 104 -21.09 14.69 -0.04
C LYS A 104 -22.30 13.73 -0.10
N THR A 105 -23.06 13.74 -1.19
CA THR A 105 -24.22 12.86 -1.41
C THR A 105 -23.86 11.50 -2.01
N VAL A 106 -22.62 11.33 -2.50
CA VAL A 106 -22.14 10.08 -3.12
C VAL A 106 -21.69 9.08 -2.03
N SER A 107 -21.58 7.79 -2.33
CA SER A 107 -20.92 6.86 -1.40
C SER A 107 -19.42 7.18 -1.29
N ALA A 108 -18.84 6.92 -0.11
CA ALA A 108 -17.39 6.99 0.07
C ALA A 108 -16.68 6.05 -0.90
N LYS A 109 -15.52 6.48 -1.43
CA LYS A 109 -14.74 5.69 -2.39
C LYS A 109 -13.28 5.63 -1.98
N PRO A 110 -12.61 4.50 -2.23
CA PRO A 110 -11.17 4.42 -2.05
C PRO A 110 -10.45 5.33 -3.04
N LEU A 111 -9.18 5.61 -2.75
CA LEU A 111 -8.30 6.35 -3.62
C LEU A 111 -8.20 5.68 -5.00
N SER A 112 -8.08 6.48 -6.05
CA SER A 112 -7.98 5.94 -7.41
C SER A 112 -6.63 5.25 -7.65
N ARG A 113 -6.67 4.00 -8.13
CA ARG A 113 -5.47 3.28 -8.60
C ARG A 113 -4.70 4.07 -9.65
N ARG A 114 -5.40 4.78 -10.54
CA ARG A 114 -4.76 5.61 -11.59
C ARG A 114 -3.98 6.76 -10.96
N TYR A 115 -4.50 7.37 -9.90
CA TYR A 115 -3.81 8.44 -9.19
C TYR A 115 -2.54 7.93 -8.50
N VAL A 116 -2.63 6.80 -7.76
CA VAL A 116 -1.46 6.16 -7.14
C VAL A 116 -0.42 5.78 -8.19
N SER A 117 -0.84 5.18 -9.31
CA SER A 117 0.07 4.79 -10.39
C SER A 117 0.80 5.98 -11.00
N ARG A 118 0.12 7.12 -11.16
CA ARG A 118 0.75 8.36 -11.67
C ARG A 118 1.76 8.92 -10.68
N ALA A 119 1.41 8.97 -9.39
CA ALA A 119 2.31 9.45 -8.36
C ALA A 119 3.58 8.60 -8.27
N PHE A 120 3.43 7.27 -8.34
CA PHE A 120 4.57 6.36 -8.31
C PHE A 120 5.43 6.49 -9.56
N ALA A 121 4.85 6.56 -10.75
CA ALA A 121 5.61 6.72 -11.98
C ALA A 121 6.44 8.01 -11.98
N ALA A 122 5.86 9.13 -11.52
CA ALA A 122 6.56 10.41 -11.46
C ALA A 122 7.73 10.40 -10.46
N ILE A 123 7.53 9.87 -9.25
CA ILE A 123 8.64 9.72 -8.29
C ILE A 123 9.66 8.70 -8.78
N GLY A 124 9.23 7.65 -9.48
CA GLY A 124 10.10 6.68 -10.13
C GLY A 124 11.06 7.34 -11.13
N GLU A 125 10.54 8.23 -11.97
CA GLU A 125 11.35 9.02 -12.90
C GLU A 125 12.38 9.90 -12.17
N GLU A 126 11.98 10.58 -11.09
CA GLU A 126 12.87 11.42 -10.28
C GLU A 126 14.04 10.63 -9.66
N VAL A 127 13.80 9.38 -9.23
CA VAL A 127 14.82 8.54 -8.58
C VAL A 127 15.50 7.54 -9.52
N GLY A 128 15.17 7.56 -10.82
CA GLY A 128 15.73 6.63 -11.81
C GLY A 128 15.31 5.17 -11.64
N VAL A 129 14.10 4.91 -11.13
CA VAL A 129 13.54 3.57 -10.92
C VAL A 129 12.19 3.45 -11.63
N ASP A 130 11.98 2.38 -12.41
CA ASP A 130 10.65 2.07 -12.97
C ASP A 130 9.68 1.63 -11.85
N LEU A 131 9.07 2.63 -11.23
CA LEU A 131 8.22 2.51 -10.06
C LEU A 131 6.76 2.47 -10.48
N GLY A 132 6.05 1.43 -10.03
CA GLY A 132 4.62 1.36 -10.19
C GLY A 132 3.94 0.60 -9.06
N THR A 133 2.65 0.36 -9.21
CA THR A 133 1.82 -0.14 -8.09
C THR A 133 2.23 -1.53 -7.60
N HIS A 134 2.88 -2.33 -8.45
CA HIS A 134 3.40 -3.65 -8.06
C HIS A 134 4.81 -3.59 -7.45
N SER A 135 5.51 -2.46 -7.54
CA SER A 135 6.87 -2.29 -7.00
C SER A 135 6.91 -2.47 -5.49
N MET A 136 5.92 -1.98 -4.74
CA MET A 136 5.82 -2.22 -3.28
C MET A 136 5.88 -3.72 -2.95
N ARG A 137 5.03 -4.49 -3.63
CA ARG A 137 4.90 -5.94 -3.45
C ARG A 137 6.19 -6.67 -3.86
N LYS A 138 6.78 -6.32 -5.01
CA LYS A 138 8.06 -6.88 -5.46
C LYS A 138 9.20 -6.54 -4.50
N THR A 139 9.24 -5.31 -4.00
CA THR A 139 10.23 -4.82 -3.02
C THR A 139 10.17 -5.63 -1.73
N ARG A 140 8.97 -5.81 -1.16
CA ARG A 140 8.81 -6.62 0.05
C ARG A 140 9.21 -8.08 -0.17
N GLY A 141 8.83 -8.67 -1.31
CA GLY A 141 9.24 -10.02 -1.69
C GLY A 141 10.76 -10.17 -1.82
N TYR A 142 11.41 -9.22 -2.48
CA TYR A 142 12.87 -9.17 -2.65
C TYR A 142 13.59 -9.14 -1.31
N HIS A 143 13.23 -8.21 -0.42
CA HIS A 143 13.87 -8.08 0.90
C HIS A 143 13.60 -9.27 1.81
N LEU A 144 12.39 -9.84 1.77
CA LEU A 144 12.10 -11.07 2.51
C LEU A 144 13.00 -12.22 2.03
N TYR A 145 13.08 -12.44 0.71
CA TYR A 145 13.94 -13.47 0.15
C TYR A 145 15.41 -13.24 0.47
N LYS A 146 15.89 -11.99 0.37
CA LYS A 146 17.28 -11.65 0.66
C LYS A 146 17.65 -12.00 2.10
N ASN A 147 16.73 -11.77 3.04
CA ASN A 147 16.94 -12.01 4.47
C ASN A 147 16.78 -13.48 4.88
N THR A 148 15.84 -14.22 4.28
CA THR A 148 15.53 -15.60 4.71
C THR A 148 16.06 -16.68 3.78
N LYS A 149 16.37 -16.34 2.52
CA LYS A 149 16.68 -17.28 1.43
C LYS A 149 15.60 -18.34 1.19
N ASP A 150 14.39 -18.08 1.67
CA ASP A 150 13.27 -19.02 1.64
C ASP A 150 12.19 -18.52 0.65
N ILE A 151 12.15 -19.16 -0.51
CA ILE A 151 11.18 -18.83 -1.56
C ILE A 151 9.75 -19.24 -1.18
N ALA A 152 9.57 -20.31 -0.41
CA ALA A 152 8.25 -20.78 0.02
C ALA A 152 7.60 -19.75 0.95
N ARG A 153 8.40 -19.13 1.84
CA ARG A 153 7.94 -18.03 2.70
C ARG A 153 7.54 -16.79 1.90
N VAL A 154 8.26 -16.48 0.82
CA VAL A 154 7.92 -15.38 -0.09
C VAL A 154 6.61 -15.67 -0.83
N MET A 155 6.46 -16.87 -1.39
CA MET A 155 5.23 -17.29 -2.07
C MET A 155 4.03 -17.25 -1.12
N LYS A 156 4.18 -17.75 0.12
CA LYS A 156 3.16 -17.70 1.16
C LYS A 156 2.77 -16.27 1.52
N MET A 157 3.74 -15.38 1.72
CA MET A 157 3.47 -13.95 2.01
C MET A 157 2.74 -13.28 0.84
N LEU A 158 3.17 -13.56 -0.39
CA LEU A 158 2.57 -13.00 -1.59
C LEU A 158 1.21 -13.64 -1.90
N ARG A 159 0.88 -14.80 -1.32
CA ARG A 159 -0.35 -15.55 -1.63
C ARG A 159 -0.38 -15.93 -3.11
N HIS A 160 0.73 -16.53 -3.55
CA HIS A 160 0.87 -17.19 -4.85
C HIS A 160 0.67 -18.70 -4.71
#